data_AF-A0A7Y9W669-F1
#
_entry.id   AF-A0A7Y9W669-F1
#
_cell.length_a   1.000
_cell.length_b   1.000
_cell.length_c   1.000
_cell.angle_alpha   90.00
_cell.angle_beta   90.00
_cell.angle_gamma   90.00
#
_symmetry.space_group_name_H-M   'P 1'
#
loop_
_entity.id
_entity.type
_entity.pdbx_description
1 polymer ?
#
loop_
_entity_poly.entity_id
_entity_poly.type
_entity_poly.pdbx_seq_one_letter_code
_entity_poly.pdbx_strand_id
1 'polypeptide(L)'
;MQHDQWFALYRNDGVIDDYTFVHGVRRGNFRLHPDGRFGISEGCIAIQSPERFDRLRAYLMAQDAKAIPGTNIRYFGTVDVR
;
A
#
# COMPACT_ATOMS: atom_id res chain seq x y z
N MET A 1 -5.74 9.86 12.97
CA MET A 1 -5.76 9.61 11.51
C MET A 1 -6.65 8.41 11.27
N GLN A 2 -7.45 8.43 10.21
CA GLN A 2 -8.34 7.33 9.83
C GLN A 2 -7.52 6.34 8.98
N HIS A 3 -7.10 5.21 9.57
CA HIS A 3 -6.22 4.21 8.92
C HIS A 3 -6.97 3.29 7.95
N ASP A 4 -8.31 3.27 8.02
CA ASP A 4 -9.22 2.57 7.12
C ASP A 4 -9.18 3.09 5.68
N GLN A 5 -8.62 4.28 5.47
CA GLN A 5 -8.46 4.88 4.15
C GLN A 5 -7.16 4.49 3.44
N TRP A 6 -6.20 3.90 4.17
CA TRP A 6 -4.89 3.53 3.62
C TRP A 6 -4.99 2.30 2.73
N PHE A 7 -4.09 2.22 1.75
CA PHE A 7 -4.01 1.02 0.90
C PHE A 7 -2.92 0.09 1.41
N ALA A 8 -3.24 -1.20 1.50
CA ALA A 8 -2.24 -2.24 1.73
C ALA A 8 -1.36 -2.44 0.49
N LEU A 9 -0.06 -2.60 0.72
CA LEU A 9 0.91 -2.95 -0.32
C LEU A 9 1.37 -4.38 -0.06
N TYR A 10 0.94 -5.30 -0.92
CA TYR A 10 1.40 -6.68 -0.90
C TYR A 10 2.51 -6.88 -1.92
N ARG A 11 3.49 -7.71 -1.57
CA ARG A 11 4.57 -8.05 -2.50
C ARG A 11 3.98 -8.88 -3.64
N ASN A 12 4.34 -8.54 -4.88
CA ASN A 12 3.95 -9.34 -6.03
C ASN A 12 4.95 -10.49 -6.25
N ASP A 13 4.92 -11.50 -5.38
CA ASP A 13 5.76 -12.70 -5.44
C ASP A 13 4.97 -14.01 -5.58
N GLY A 14 3.66 -13.90 -5.83
CA GLY A 14 2.73 -15.03 -5.95
C GLY A 14 2.16 -15.51 -4.62
N VAL A 15 2.59 -14.94 -3.49
CA VAL A 15 2.01 -15.19 -2.16
C VAL A 15 1.24 -13.96 -1.73
N ILE A 16 0.01 -14.15 -1.22
CA ILE A 16 -0.79 -13.05 -0.70
C ILE A 16 -0.69 -13.02 0.81
N ASP A 17 0.31 -12.30 1.30
CA ASP A 17 0.56 -12.05 2.70
C ASP A 17 0.93 -10.58 2.95
N ASP A 18 0.81 -10.16 4.22
CA ASP A 18 1.16 -8.82 4.66
C ASP A 18 2.56 -8.77 5.28
N TYR A 19 3.42 -9.72 4.92
CA TYR A 19 4.81 -9.77 5.36
C TYR A 19 5.70 -10.44 4.32
N THR A 20 6.97 -10.09 4.29
CA THR A 20 7.96 -10.71 3.40
C THR A 20 9.29 -10.85 4.13
N PHE A 21 10.20 -11.64 3.58
CA PHE A 21 11.56 -11.77 4.09
C PHE A 21 12.54 -11.07 3.15
N VAL A 22 13.35 -10.18 3.72
CA VAL A 22 14.46 -9.51 3.04
C VAL A 22 15.72 -9.81 3.82
N HIS A 23 16.66 -10.55 3.21
CA HIS A 23 17.90 -11.00 3.85
C HIS A 23 17.67 -11.69 5.21
N GLY A 24 16.65 -12.56 5.30
CA GLY A 24 16.31 -13.28 6.54
C GLY A 24 15.55 -12.46 7.58
N VAL A 25 15.32 -11.16 7.35
CA VAL A 25 14.54 -10.29 8.24
C VAL A 25 13.09 -10.22 7.77
N ARG A 26 12.15 -10.54 8.65
CA ARG A 26 10.71 -10.37 8.41
C ARG A 26 10.36 -8.87 8.41
N ARG A 27 9.73 -8.41 7.33
CA ARG A 27 9.17 -7.06 7.17
C ARG A 27 7.71 -7.19 6.72
N GLY A 28 6.90 -6.15 6.81
CA GLY A 28 5.49 -6.25 6.43
C GLY A 28 4.66 -5.06 6.84
N ASN A 29 3.34 -5.20 6.76
CA ASN A 29 2.36 -4.15 7.02
C ASN A 29 2.64 -2.88 6.19
N PHE A 30 3.12 -3.05 4.95
CA PHE A 30 3.43 -1.92 4.09
C PHE A 30 2.14 -1.25 3.65
N ARG A 31 2.11 0.08 3.75
CA ARG A 31 0.95 0.90 3.43
C ARG A 31 1.31 2.05 2.52
N LEU A 32 0.36 2.44 1.68
CA LEU A 32 0.32 3.75 1.05
C LEU A 32 -0.57 4.65 1.92
N HIS A 33 0.00 5.69 2.49
CA HIS A 33 -0.67 6.55 3.47
C HIS A 33 -0.17 8.02 3.39
N PRO A 34 -0.89 9.01 3.94
CA PRO A 34 -0.36 10.37 4.06
C PRO A 34 0.80 10.40 5.05
N ASP A 35 1.73 11.33 4.86
CA ASP A 35 2.88 11.44 5.74
C ASP A 35 2.48 11.62 7.22
N GLY A 36 3.20 10.91 8.09
CA GLY A 36 2.99 10.91 9.52
C GLY A 36 3.67 12.11 10.18
N ARG A 37 3.24 12.48 11.39
CA ARG A 37 3.82 13.61 12.14
C ARG A 37 5.34 13.52 12.35
N PHE A 38 5.89 12.30 12.32
CA PHE A 38 7.29 12.02 12.63
C PHE A 38 8.14 11.66 11.40
N GLY A 39 7.55 11.53 10.21
CA GLY A 39 8.30 11.22 8.97
C GLY A 39 9.11 9.91 9.00
N ILE A 40 8.80 8.98 9.90
CA ILE A 40 9.50 7.68 10.01
C ILE A 40 8.88 6.73 8.98
N SER A 41 9.68 6.26 8.03
CA SER A 41 9.27 5.20 7.10
C SER A 41 9.99 3.89 7.40
N GLU A 42 9.22 2.85 7.76
CA GLU A 42 9.69 1.48 7.93
C GLU A 42 9.49 0.63 6.64
N GLY A 43 9.32 1.31 5.51
CA GLY A 43 9.06 0.70 4.18
C GLY A 43 7.67 0.98 3.60
N CYS A 44 6.88 1.82 4.26
CA CYS A 44 5.65 2.37 3.69
C CYS A 44 5.96 3.45 2.63
N ILE A 45 4.97 3.70 1.76
CA ILE A 45 4.99 4.83 0.83
C ILE A 45 4.16 5.96 1.45
N ALA A 46 4.83 7.05 1.82
CA ALA A 46 4.20 8.22 2.40
C ALA A 46 3.97 9.31 1.35
N ILE A 47 2.72 9.79 1.24
CA ILE A 47 2.35 10.89 0.34
C ILE A 47 2.44 12.22 1.10
N GLN A 48 3.14 13.19 0.49
CA GLN A 48 3.33 14.52 1.06
C GLN A 48 2.00 15.25 1.24
N SER A 49 1.60 15.44 2.49
CA SER A 49 0.33 16.05 2.94
C SER A 49 -0.94 15.18 2.78
N PRO A 50 -1.90 15.29 3.72
CA PRO A 50 -3.21 14.62 3.63
C PRO A 50 -3.99 14.95 2.36
N GLU A 51 -3.97 16.19 1.89
CA GLU A 51 -4.77 16.62 0.73
C GLU A 51 -4.29 16.02 -0.59
N ARG A 52 -2.99 15.69 -0.70
CA ARG A 52 -2.47 14.96 -1.86
C ARG A 52 -2.83 13.48 -1.78
N PHE A 53 -2.78 12.91 -0.58
CA PHE A 53 -3.23 11.55 -0.34
C PHE A 53 -4.71 11.39 -0.70
N ASP A 54 -5.57 12.30 -0.27
CA ASP A 54 -7.01 12.25 -0.56
C ASP A 54 -7.29 12.31 -2.07
N ARG A 55 -6.55 13.15 -2.80
CA ARG A 55 -6.62 13.21 -4.27
C ARG A 55 -6.18 11.90 -4.92
N LEU A 56 -5.08 11.31 -4.47
CA LEU A 56 -4.60 10.02 -4.98
C LEU A 56 -5.60 8.89 -4.65
N ARG A 57 -6.11 8.85 -3.42
CA ARG A 57 -7.12 7.87 -2.98
C ARG A 57 -8.38 7.96 -3.83
N ALA A 58 -8.90 9.17 -4.03
CA ALA A 58 -10.08 9.39 -4.87
C ALA A 58 -9.84 8.91 -6.31
N TYR A 59 -8.66 9.22 -6.87
CA TYR A 59 -8.27 8.73 -8.19
C TYR A 59 -8.23 7.19 -8.25
N LEU A 60 -7.54 6.53 -7.30
CA LEU A 60 -7.43 5.06 -7.24
C LEU A 60 -8.78 4.38 -7.08
N MET A 61 -9.64 4.89 -6.17
CA MET A 61 -10.98 4.32 -5.93
C MET A 61 -11.94 4.50 -7.09
N ALA A 62 -11.70 5.47 -7.97
CA ALA A 62 -12.47 5.67 -9.19
C ALA A 62 -12.05 4.74 -10.33
N GLN A 63 -10.92 4.03 -10.22
CA GLN A 63 -10.47 3.08 -11.22
C GLN A 63 -11.19 1.73 -11.06
N ASP A 64 -11.30 0.99 -12.17
CA ASP A 64 -11.74 -0.40 -12.14
C ASP A 64 -10.71 -1.26 -11.38
N ALA A 65 -11.13 -1.75 -10.22
CA ALA A 65 -10.30 -2.65 -9.43
C ALA A 65 -10.28 -4.06 -10.04
N LYS A 66 -9.10 -4.68 -10.05
CA LYS A 66 -8.90 -6.04 -10.54
C LYS A 66 -8.83 -7.01 -9.37
N ALA A 67 -9.26 -8.25 -9.59
CA ALA A 67 -9.09 -9.31 -8.61
C ALA A 67 -7.67 -9.90 -8.68
N ILE A 68 -7.07 -10.17 -7.54
CA ILE A 68 -5.85 -10.98 -7.48
C ILE A 68 -6.24 -12.44 -7.81
N PRO A 69 -5.61 -13.09 -8.81
CA PRO A 69 -5.95 -14.45 -9.20
C PRO A 69 -5.97 -15.42 -8.00
N GLY A 70 -7.02 -16.23 -7.91
CA GLY A 70 -7.19 -17.19 -6.81
C GLY A 70 -7.70 -16.60 -5.49
N THR A 71 -8.08 -15.31 -5.45
CA THR A 71 -8.62 -14.65 -4.25
C THR A 71 -9.83 -13.76 -4.56
N ASN A 72 -10.52 -13.29 -3.52
CA ASN A 72 -11.55 -12.25 -3.61
C ASN A 72 -10.98 -10.85 -3.32
N ILE A 73 -9.66 -10.69 -3.24
CA ILE A 73 -9.00 -9.43 -2.92
C ILE A 73 -8.93 -8.59 -4.18
N ARG A 74 -9.43 -7.34 -4.09
CA ARG A 74 -9.36 -6.37 -5.16
C ARG A 74 -8.15 -5.46 -4.97
N TYR A 75 -7.44 -5.18 -6.06
CA TYR A 75 -6.32 -4.24 -6.09
C TYR A 75 -6.59 -3.12 -7.10
N PHE A 76 -6.08 -1.93 -6.81
CA PHE A 76 -6.26 -0.71 -7.62
C PHE A 76 -5.07 -0.41 -8.54
N GLY A 77 -3.94 -1.10 -8.37
CA GLY A 77 -2.77 -0.95 -9.21
C GLY A 77 -1.54 -1.66 -8.66
N THR A 78 -0.43 -1.52 -9.37
CA THR A 78 0.89 -2.01 -8.99
C THR A 78 1.84 -0.83 -8.82
N VAL A 79 2.80 -0.96 -7.92
CA VAL A 79 3.88 0.03 -7.74
C VAL A 79 5.22 -0.65 -7.96
N ASP A 80 6.02 -0.09 -8.84
CA ASP A 80 7.40 -0.53 -9.06
C ASP A 80 8.33 0.32 -8.20
N VAL A 81 9.08 -0.34 -7.32
CA VAL A 81 10.08 0.30 -6.45
C VAL A 81 11.46 -0.06 -6.99
N ARG A 82 12.33 0.94 -7.20
CA ARG A 82 13.70 0.78 -7.68
C ARG A 82 14.71 1.01 -6.57
#